data_AF-A0A7H8IWE9-F1
#
_entry.id   AF-A0A7H8IWE9-F1
#
_cell.length_a   1.000
_cell.length_b   1.000
_cell.length_c   1.000
_cell.angle_alpha   90.00
_cell.angle_beta   90.00
_cell.angle_gamma   90.00
#
_symmetry.space_group_name_H-M   'P 1'
#
loop_
_entity.id
_entity.type
_entity.pdbx_description
1 polymer ?
#
loop_
_entity_poly.entity_id
_entity_poly.type
_entity_poly.pdbx_seq_one_letter_code
_entity_poly.pdbx_strand_id
1 'polypeptide(L)'
;MKIVVHDTASAMIDLLRRPLEERPDALGDMLSPLQSAMSVMGDMDLVQMHQMGGGFRLDREDPRYLPALRRMRDAGVWNQIEDSLTAAWGRISGAVPGIKHAETVHVVLVLGDPDDDHLTVRSSGYFGTGGIPGAIHLLMWPTDTSLAKIGHAAAHELHHNVRYANVVWNPTTVTVGEHVVAEGLAEAFVRELAGEQAMGPWSKALAGAELDSAYERITADIDVAGMQNLTAYVLGDATAQRMGQQPVGMPDFAGYAAGLRIVDAHLAASGLTAAQSTSLSAREILVNAGVPTSA
;
A
#
# COMPACT_ATOMS: atom_id res chain seq x y z
N MET A 1 16.56 6.50 9.80
CA MET A 1 16.23 5.95 8.48
C MET A 1 16.66 6.92 7.40
N LYS A 2 17.30 6.45 6.32
CA LYS A 2 17.51 7.21 5.08
C LYS A 2 16.37 6.87 4.11
N ILE A 3 15.70 7.88 3.56
CA ILE A 3 14.66 7.68 2.55
C ILE A 3 15.20 8.17 1.22
N VAL A 4 15.07 7.36 0.16
CA VAL A 4 15.56 7.68 -1.18
C VAL A 4 14.39 7.57 -2.14
N VAL A 5 13.82 8.71 -2.50
CA VAL A 5 12.83 8.83 -3.58
C VAL A 5 13.58 8.95 -4.90
N HIS A 6 13.49 7.93 -5.75
CA HIS A 6 14.22 7.91 -7.02
C HIS A 6 13.54 8.79 -8.07
N ASP A 7 14.32 9.50 -8.89
CA ASP A 7 13.82 10.28 -10.04
C ASP A 7 13.38 9.36 -11.18
N THR A 8 12.28 8.65 -10.94
CA THR A 8 11.66 7.78 -11.93
C THR A 8 10.93 8.58 -13.00
N ALA A 9 10.69 9.88 -12.81
CA ALA A 9 10.12 10.74 -13.83
C ALA A 9 11.06 10.84 -15.04
N SER A 10 12.32 11.18 -14.79
CA SER A 10 13.33 11.29 -15.84
C SER A 10 13.64 9.92 -16.45
N ALA A 11 13.73 8.87 -15.63
CA ALA A 11 13.95 7.51 -16.09
C ALA A 11 12.83 7.01 -17.01
N MET A 12 11.55 7.22 -16.65
CA MET A 12 10.42 6.84 -17.50
C MET A 12 10.37 7.66 -18.81
N ILE A 13 10.70 8.95 -18.77
CA ILE A 13 10.76 9.77 -20.00
C ILE A 13 11.84 9.26 -20.95
N ASP A 14 13.01 8.87 -20.42
CA ASP A 14 14.10 8.28 -21.22
C ASP A 14 13.67 6.93 -21.80
N LEU A 15 13.16 6.03 -20.95
CA LEU A 15 12.64 4.72 -21.34
C LEU A 15 11.62 4.81 -22.47
N LEU A 16 10.64 5.71 -22.37
CA LEU A 16 9.58 5.88 -23.37
C LEU A 16 10.09 6.42 -24.72
N ARG A 17 11.33 6.90 -24.81
CA ARG A 17 11.96 7.33 -26.07
C ARG A 17 12.78 6.22 -26.73
N ARG A 18 13.03 5.12 -26.02
CA ARG A 18 13.78 3.98 -26.55
C ARG A 18 12.92 3.11 -27.47
N PRO A 19 13.55 2.37 -28.40
CA PRO A 19 12.90 1.28 -29.13
C PRO A 19 12.17 0.32 -28.18
N LEU A 20 11.05 -0.26 -28.63
CA LEU A 20 10.18 -1.08 -27.78
C LEU A 20 10.92 -2.28 -27.17
N GLU A 21 11.85 -2.87 -27.92
CA GLU A 21 12.69 -3.99 -27.52
C GLU A 21 13.67 -3.67 -26.38
N GLU A 22 14.03 -2.39 -26.17
CA GLU A 22 14.95 -1.94 -25.12
C GLU A 22 14.23 -1.53 -23.83
N ARG A 23 12.90 -1.37 -23.88
CA ARG A 23 12.11 -0.88 -22.74
C ARG A 23 12.08 -1.82 -21.54
N PRO A 24 12.02 -3.16 -21.70
CA PRO A 24 12.08 -4.09 -20.57
C PRO A 24 13.36 -3.94 -19.75
N ASP A 25 14.52 -3.89 -20.41
CA ASP A 25 15.82 -3.75 -19.72
C ASP A 25 15.91 -2.38 -19.03
N ALA A 26 15.50 -1.31 -19.71
CA ALA A 26 15.46 0.03 -19.11
C ALA A 26 14.52 0.10 -17.89
N LEU A 27 13.39 -0.62 -17.92
CA LEU A 27 12.50 -0.73 -16.75
C LEU A 27 13.19 -1.50 -15.62
N GLY A 28 13.87 -2.61 -15.94
CA GLY A 28 14.63 -3.39 -14.97
C GLY A 28 15.67 -2.55 -14.24
N ASP A 29 16.44 -1.74 -14.97
CA ASP A 29 17.41 -0.80 -14.38
C ASP A 29 16.74 0.21 -13.45
N MET A 30 15.58 0.76 -13.85
CA MET A 30 14.80 1.71 -13.06
C MET A 30 14.26 1.10 -11.77
N LEU A 31 13.84 -0.17 -11.79
CA LEU A 31 13.27 -0.89 -10.65
C LEU A 31 14.33 -1.55 -9.76
N SER A 32 15.57 -1.67 -10.26
CA SER A 32 16.70 -2.31 -9.56
C SER A 32 16.94 -1.86 -8.11
N PRO A 33 16.65 -0.60 -7.69
CA PRO A 33 16.82 -0.22 -6.29
C PRO A 33 15.92 -0.98 -5.31
N LEU A 34 14.82 -1.56 -5.78
CA LEU A 34 13.91 -2.35 -4.95
C LEU A 34 14.35 -3.82 -4.82
N GLN A 35 15.17 -4.32 -5.76
CA GLN A 35 15.47 -5.75 -5.92
C GLN A 35 15.98 -6.41 -4.63
N SER A 36 16.94 -5.77 -3.95
CA SER A 36 17.56 -6.35 -2.75
C SER A 36 16.60 -6.46 -1.57
N ALA A 37 15.66 -5.53 -1.43
CA ALA A 37 14.68 -5.60 -0.36
C ALA A 37 13.57 -6.60 -0.72
N MET A 38 13.11 -6.60 -1.97
CA MET A 38 12.02 -7.47 -2.43
C MET A 38 12.41 -8.94 -2.57
N SER A 39 13.71 -9.27 -2.65
CA SER A 39 14.19 -10.66 -2.71
C SER A 39 13.81 -11.50 -1.48
N VAL A 40 13.42 -10.88 -0.36
CA VAL A 40 12.89 -11.59 0.81
C VAL A 40 11.57 -12.31 0.51
N MET A 41 10.87 -11.92 -0.55
CA MET A 41 9.66 -12.60 -1.04
C MET A 41 9.97 -13.67 -2.11
N GLY A 42 11.25 -13.94 -2.37
CA GLY A 42 11.73 -14.86 -3.42
C GLY A 42 12.36 -14.13 -4.61
N ASP A 43 12.85 -14.90 -5.58
CA ASP A 43 13.37 -14.37 -6.84
C ASP A 43 12.22 -13.79 -7.67
N MET A 44 11.99 -12.49 -7.52
CA MET A 44 10.94 -11.74 -8.20
C MET A 44 11.52 -11.03 -9.43
N ASP A 45 10.88 -11.26 -10.58
CA ASP A 45 11.06 -10.43 -11.78
C ASP A 45 10.22 -9.16 -11.64
N LEU A 46 10.89 -8.03 -11.37
CA LEU A 46 10.23 -6.73 -11.17
C LEU A 46 9.59 -6.20 -12.46
N VAL A 47 10.10 -6.58 -13.64
CA VAL A 47 9.49 -6.21 -14.92
C VAL A 47 8.19 -6.99 -15.12
N GLN A 48 8.19 -8.29 -14.80
CA GLN A 48 6.97 -9.09 -14.81
C GLN A 48 5.94 -8.57 -13.78
N MET A 49 6.40 -8.21 -12.58
CA MET A 49 5.55 -7.59 -11.56
C MET A 49 4.89 -6.31 -12.09
N HIS A 50 5.64 -5.43 -12.75
CA HIS A 50 5.11 -4.21 -13.37
C HIS A 50 4.03 -4.52 -14.41
N GLN A 51 4.28 -5.47 -15.30
CA GLN A 51 3.34 -5.84 -16.37
C GLN A 51 2.03 -6.45 -15.82
N MET A 52 2.13 -7.29 -14.78
CA MET A 52 0.94 -7.90 -14.15
C MET A 52 0.24 -6.95 -13.17
N GLY A 53 0.97 -5.97 -12.64
CA GLY A 53 0.52 -5.04 -11.61
C GLY A 53 -0.16 -3.78 -12.14
N GLY A 54 -0.51 -3.70 -13.41
CA GLY A 54 -1.18 -2.52 -14.00
C GLY A 54 -0.24 -1.39 -14.40
N GLY A 55 1.06 -1.66 -14.55
CA GLY A 55 2.05 -0.72 -15.06
C GLY A 55 1.84 -0.38 -16.54
N PHE A 56 2.33 0.80 -16.96
CA PHE A 56 2.25 1.22 -18.37
C PHE A 56 2.85 0.17 -19.32
N ARG A 57 2.30 0.07 -20.53
CA ARG A 57 2.67 -1.00 -21.46
C ARG A 57 4.00 -0.71 -22.15
N LEU A 58 4.88 -1.71 -22.19
CA LEU A 58 6.22 -1.59 -22.78
C LEU A 58 6.25 -1.92 -24.28
N ASP A 59 5.29 -2.71 -24.77
CA ASP A 59 5.22 -3.30 -26.10
C ASP A 59 4.44 -2.45 -27.12
N ARG A 60 4.04 -1.21 -26.78
CA ARG A 60 3.46 -0.26 -27.74
C ARG A 60 3.80 1.18 -27.39
N GLU A 61 3.63 2.05 -28.38
CA GLU A 61 3.56 3.50 -28.15
C GLU A 61 2.18 3.88 -27.62
N ASP A 62 2.16 4.84 -26.69
CA ASP A 62 0.93 5.47 -26.22
C ASP A 62 1.13 6.99 -26.08
N PRO A 63 0.41 7.81 -26.85
CA PRO A 63 0.57 9.26 -26.82
C PRO A 63 0.14 9.88 -25.47
N ARG A 64 -0.54 9.14 -24.59
CA ARG A 64 -0.98 9.61 -23.27
C ARG A 64 0.14 9.63 -22.23
N TYR A 65 1.19 8.82 -22.38
CA TYR A 65 2.21 8.62 -21.33
C TYR A 65 3.07 9.87 -21.06
N LEU A 66 3.66 10.47 -22.10
CA LEU A 66 4.50 11.67 -21.91
C LEU A 66 3.73 12.90 -21.39
N PRO A 67 2.49 13.17 -21.82
CA PRO A 67 1.63 14.17 -21.17
C PRO A 67 1.35 13.86 -19.69
N ALA A 68 1.04 12.59 -19.36
CA ALA A 68 0.79 12.18 -17.97
C ALA A 68 2.01 12.40 -17.07
N LEU A 69 3.20 11.99 -17.51
CA LEU A 69 4.45 12.23 -16.75
C LEU A 69 4.74 13.72 -16.57
N ARG A 70 4.48 14.55 -17.58
CA ARG A 70 4.58 16.01 -17.45
C ARG A 70 3.63 16.54 -16.39
N ARG A 71 2.36 16.11 -16.43
CA ARG A 71 1.37 16.48 -15.40
C ARG A 71 1.83 16.10 -13.98
N MET A 72 2.40 14.91 -13.80
CA MET A 72 2.93 14.47 -12.51
C MET A 72 4.12 15.33 -12.03
N ARG A 73 5.02 15.70 -12.95
CA ARG A 73 6.15 16.59 -12.65
C ARG A 73 5.69 18.00 -12.30
N ASP A 74 4.77 18.56 -13.07
CA ASP A 74 4.22 19.90 -12.84
C ASP A 74 3.47 19.98 -11.51
N ALA A 75 2.82 18.88 -11.09
CA ALA A 75 2.20 18.75 -9.78
C ALA A 75 3.20 18.45 -8.64
N GLY A 76 4.49 18.28 -8.93
CA GLY A 76 5.51 18.02 -7.92
C GLY A 76 5.37 16.68 -7.19
N VAL A 77 4.82 15.65 -7.84
CA VAL A 77 4.48 14.36 -7.22
C VAL A 77 5.61 13.74 -6.39
N TRP A 78 6.84 13.72 -6.92
CA TRP A 78 7.99 13.15 -6.20
C TRP A 78 8.34 13.93 -4.93
N ASN A 79 8.21 15.26 -4.96
CA ASN A 79 8.41 16.10 -3.77
C ASN A 79 7.31 15.84 -2.74
N GLN A 80 6.05 15.69 -3.17
CA GLN A 80 4.95 15.34 -2.26
C GLN A 80 5.20 14.00 -1.55
N ILE A 81 5.74 13.02 -2.27
CA ILE A 81 6.11 11.71 -1.71
C ILE A 81 7.25 11.89 -0.69
N GLU A 82 8.31 12.60 -1.04
CA GLU A 82 9.46 12.84 -0.15
C GLU A 82 9.05 13.58 1.14
N ASP A 83 8.26 14.65 1.01
CA ASP A 83 7.76 15.45 2.12
C ASP A 83 6.88 14.61 3.05
N SER A 84 5.93 13.86 2.48
CA SER A 84 5.01 13.03 3.26
C SER A 84 5.74 11.88 3.98
N LEU A 85 6.72 11.24 3.33
CA LEU A 85 7.56 10.21 3.94
C LEU A 85 8.43 10.78 5.07
N THR A 86 8.97 11.98 4.88
CA THR A 86 9.75 12.68 5.91
C THR A 86 8.89 13.00 7.13
N ALA A 87 7.69 13.54 6.91
CA ALA A 87 6.73 13.82 7.97
C ALA A 87 6.28 12.54 8.70
N ALA A 88 5.96 11.49 7.95
CA ALA A 88 5.56 10.20 8.48
C ALA A 88 6.66 9.58 9.36
N TRP A 89 7.91 9.56 8.87
CA TRP A 89 9.05 9.06 9.65
C TRP A 89 9.28 9.90 10.91
N GLY A 90 9.22 11.24 10.79
CA GLY A 90 9.33 12.13 11.95
C GLY A 90 8.26 11.84 13.00
N ARG A 91 7.02 11.59 12.58
CA ARG A 91 5.92 11.26 13.49
C ARG A 91 6.12 9.91 14.19
N ILE A 92 6.46 8.86 13.45
CA ILE A 92 6.65 7.50 13.99
C ILE A 92 7.85 7.47 14.95
N SER A 93 9.01 7.98 14.50
CA SER A 93 10.24 7.97 15.30
C SER A 93 10.16 8.84 16.55
N GLY A 94 9.40 9.94 16.50
CA GLY A 94 9.09 10.76 17.68
C GLY A 94 8.10 10.10 18.64
N ALA A 95 7.15 9.30 18.12
CA ALA A 95 6.17 8.58 18.93
C ALA A 95 6.79 7.39 19.68
N VAL A 96 7.68 6.66 19.01
CA VAL A 96 8.29 5.42 19.50
C VAL A 96 9.81 5.49 19.29
N PRO A 97 10.55 6.15 20.20
CA PRO A 97 12.01 6.20 20.12
C PRO A 97 12.62 4.79 20.11
N GLY A 98 13.50 4.52 19.15
CA GLY A 98 14.17 3.21 19.02
C GLY A 98 13.37 2.13 18.30
N ILE A 99 12.22 2.47 17.69
CA ILE A 99 11.47 1.55 16.83
C ILE A 99 12.37 0.99 15.72
N LYS A 100 12.30 -0.32 15.45
CA LYS A 100 13.12 -0.94 14.41
C LYS A 100 12.67 -0.46 13.05
N HIS A 101 13.62 -0.31 12.14
CA HIS A 101 13.36 0.12 10.77
C HIS A 101 14.51 -0.31 9.85
N ALA A 102 14.28 -0.35 8.54
CA ALA A 102 15.35 -0.51 7.57
C ALA A 102 16.30 0.69 7.59
N GLU A 103 17.60 0.48 7.38
CA GLU A 103 18.57 1.57 7.34
C GLU A 103 18.25 2.57 6.22
N THR A 104 17.94 2.03 5.04
CA THR A 104 17.50 2.77 3.85
C THR A 104 16.16 2.24 3.36
N VAL A 105 15.24 3.13 2.98
CA VAL A 105 14.01 2.83 2.25
C VAL A 105 14.11 3.43 0.85
N HIS A 106 14.10 2.57 -0.17
CA HIS A 106 14.05 2.96 -1.56
C HIS A 106 12.60 3.09 -2.02
N VAL A 107 12.29 4.21 -2.67
CA VAL A 107 10.94 4.54 -3.12
C VAL A 107 10.95 4.77 -4.61
N VAL A 108 10.18 3.96 -5.33
CA VAL A 108 10.00 4.06 -6.78
C VAL A 108 8.53 4.28 -7.08
N LEU A 109 8.24 5.30 -7.89
CA LEU A 109 6.92 5.57 -8.45
C LEU A 109 6.91 5.24 -9.94
N VAL A 110 5.93 4.47 -10.38
CA VAL A 110 5.77 4.09 -11.79
C VAL A 110 4.43 4.59 -12.34
N LEU A 111 4.43 4.97 -13.62
CA LEU A 111 3.21 5.31 -14.34
C LEU A 111 2.39 4.03 -14.59
N GLY A 112 1.10 4.08 -14.31
CA GLY A 112 0.20 2.97 -14.60
C GLY A 112 -0.35 2.96 -16.02
N ASP A 113 -0.95 1.83 -16.40
CA ASP A 113 -1.71 1.69 -17.62
C ASP A 113 -3.06 2.45 -17.48
N PRO A 114 -3.32 3.48 -18.29
CA PRO A 114 -4.59 4.21 -18.28
C PRO A 114 -5.81 3.36 -18.64
N ASP A 115 -5.62 2.19 -19.25
CA ASP A 115 -6.70 1.26 -19.60
C ASP A 115 -6.88 0.13 -18.57
N ASP A 116 -6.11 0.15 -17.47
CA ASP A 116 -6.28 -0.81 -16.37
C ASP A 116 -7.42 -0.37 -15.44
N ASP A 117 -8.56 -1.06 -15.51
CA ASP A 117 -9.76 -0.76 -14.72
C ASP A 117 -9.52 -0.88 -13.20
N HIS A 118 -8.65 -1.80 -12.77
CA HIS A 118 -8.34 -1.93 -11.35
C HIS A 118 -7.62 -0.69 -10.84
N LEU A 119 -6.62 -0.20 -11.56
CA LEU A 119 -5.94 1.05 -11.23
C LEU A 119 -6.89 2.24 -11.33
N THR A 120 -7.48 2.47 -12.50
CA THR A 120 -8.12 3.75 -12.82
C THR A 120 -9.55 3.88 -12.27
N VAL A 121 -10.28 2.76 -12.13
CA VAL A 121 -11.66 2.75 -11.66
C VAL A 121 -11.72 2.32 -10.19
N ARG A 122 -11.17 1.15 -9.84
CA ARG A 122 -11.31 0.61 -8.48
C ARG A 122 -10.41 1.31 -7.46
N SER A 123 -9.13 1.47 -7.80
CA SER A 123 -8.13 2.08 -6.92
C SER A 123 -8.00 3.60 -7.09
N SER A 124 -8.93 4.24 -7.80
CA SER A 124 -8.97 5.71 -7.97
C SER A 124 -7.71 6.33 -8.58
N GLY A 125 -6.97 5.56 -9.37
CA GLY A 125 -5.78 5.97 -10.10
C GLY A 125 -4.48 5.87 -9.32
N TYR A 126 -4.44 5.27 -8.13
CA TYR A 126 -3.18 5.03 -7.41
C TYR A 126 -3.27 3.88 -6.41
N PHE A 127 -2.14 3.22 -6.16
CA PHE A 127 -1.96 2.32 -5.02
C PHE A 127 -0.47 2.09 -4.79
N GLY A 128 -0.14 1.43 -3.68
CA GLY A 128 1.23 1.13 -3.29
C GLY A 128 1.43 -0.31 -2.90
N THR A 129 2.70 -0.66 -2.76
CA THR A 129 3.15 -1.87 -2.09
C THR A 129 4.32 -1.50 -1.20
N GLY A 130 4.08 -1.54 0.10
CA GLY A 130 5.05 -1.44 1.15
C GLY A 130 5.11 -2.73 1.95
N GLY A 131 5.50 -2.61 3.22
CA GLY A 131 5.56 -3.76 4.12
C GLY A 131 6.74 -4.70 3.92
N ILE A 132 7.60 -4.40 2.96
CA ILE A 132 8.90 -5.03 2.79
C ILE A 132 9.94 -4.03 3.29
N PRO A 133 10.47 -4.18 4.52
CA PRO A 133 11.38 -3.19 5.10
C PRO A 133 12.52 -2.84 4.14
N GLY A 134 12.52 -1.61 3.64
CA GLY A 134 13.53 -1.08 2.73
C GLY A 134 13.03 -0.80 1.30
N ALA A 135 11.80 -1.17 0.96
CA ALA A 135 11.20 -0.90 -0.35
C ALA A 135 9.78 -0.35 -0.24
N ILE A 136 9.50 0.66 -1.06
CA ILE A 136 8.15 1.13 -1.37
C ILE A 136 8.05 1.25 -2.88
N HIS A 137 7.09 0.51 -3.45
CA HIS A 137 6.71 0.64 -4.85
C HIS A 137 5.34 1.34 -4.92
N LEU A 138 5.24 2.42 -5.69
CA LEU A 138 4.00 3.15 -5.92
C LEU A 138 3.64 3.07 -7.40
N LEU A 139 2.35 2.96 -7.68
CA LEU A 139 1.80 3.01 -9.03
C LEU A 139 0.75 4.11 -9.11
N MET A 140 0.77 4.91 -10.17
CA MET A 140 -0.29 5.90 -10.39
C MET A 140 -0.58 6.23 -11.85
N TRP A 141 -1.84 6.60 -12.09
CA TRP A 141 -2.28 7.35 -13.26
C TRP A 141 -2.78 8.72 -12.81
N PRO A 142 -2.29 9.86 -13.36
CA PRO A 142 -2.49 11.19 -12.78
C PRO A 142 -3.90 11.77 -12.99
N THR A 143 -4.86 11.23 -12.26
CA THR A 143 -6.18 11.79 -11.97
C THR A 143 -6.10 12.90 -10.92
N ASP A 144 -7.16 13.70 -10.76
CA ASP A 144 -7.19 14.73 -9.70
C ASP A 144 -7.08 14.10 -8.30
N THR A 145 -7.73 12.95 -8.09
CA THR A 145 -7.66 12.19 -6.84
C THR A 145 -6.25 11.70 -6.55
N SER A 146 -5.62 10.99 -7.49
CA SER A 146 -4.27 10.43 -7.28
C SER A 146 -3.21 11.50 -7.07
N LEU A 147 -3.28 12.62 -7.82
CA LEU A 147 -2.36 13.76 -7.64
C LEU A 147 -2.49 14.40 -6.26
N ALA A 148 -3.67 14.33 -5.63
CA ALA A 148 -3.91 14.87 -4.30
C ALA A 148 -3.63 13.86 -3.16
N LYS A 149 -3.37 12.58 -3.47
CA LYS A 149 -3.33 11.49 -2.48
C LYS A 149 -2.05 10.67 -2.48
N ILE A 150 -1.26 10.70 -3.55
CA ILE A 150 -0.09 9.80 -3.69
C ILE A 150 0.95 9.96 -2.57
N GLY A 151 1.17 11.18 -2.06
CA GLY A 151 2.04 11.39 -0.89
C GLY A 151 1.52 10.69 0.37
N HIS A 152 0.20 10.72 0.60
CA HIS A 152 -0.43 10.03 1.72
C HIS A 152 -0.40 8.51 1.54
N ALA A 153 -0.53 8.01 0.30
CA ALA A 153 -0.29 6.61 -0.01
C ALA A 153 1.14 6.20 0.37
N ALA A 154 2.14 7.03 0.08
CA ALA A 154 3.52 6.75 0.48
C ALA A 154 3.69 6.68 2.01
N ALA A 155 2.99 7.54 2.77
CA ALA A 155 2.99 7.48 4.23
C ALA A 155 2.33 6.19 4.76
N HIS A 156 1.26 5.75 4.12
CA HIS A 156 0.60 4.46 4.38
C HIS A 156 1.59 3.30 4.17
N GLU A 157 2.29 3.25 3.03
CA GLU A 157 3.28 2.20 2.75
C GLU A 157 4.52 2.23 3.65
N LEU A 158 4.91 3.43 4.11
CA LEU A 158 5.97 3.58 5.10
C LEU A 158 5.55 3.01 6.46
N HIS A 159 4.28 3.19 6.84
CA HIS A 159 3.75 2.61 8.07
C HIS A 159 3.88 1.07 8.04
N HIS A 160 3.52 0.41 6.93
CA HIS A 160 3.74 -1.03 6.76
C HIS A 160 5.22 -1.41 6.86
N ASN A 161 6.11 -0.65 6.19
CA ASN A 161 7.56 -0.87 6.24
C ASN A 161 8.08 -0.88 7.69
N VAL A 162 7.67 0.09 8.50
CA VAL A 162 8.10 0.16 9.91
C VAL A 162 7.41 -0.92 10.73
N ARG A 163 6.12 -1.19 10.53
CA ARG A 163 5.39 -2.26 11.22
C ARG A 163 6.11 -3.59 11.04
N TYR A 164 6.39 -4.01 9.82
CA TYR A 164 6.99 -5.32 9.54
C TYR A 164 8.50 -5.40 9.79
N ALA A 165 9.14 -4.29 10.21
CA ALA A 165 10.44 -4.34 10.88
C ALA A 165 10.33 -4.71 12.38
N ASN A 166 9.12 -4.65 12.96
CA ASN A 166 8.87 -4.88 14.39
C ASN A 166 7.91 -6.06 14.64
N VAL A 167 6.98 -6.32 13.73
CA VAL A 167 6.01 -7.41 13.77
C VAL A 167 6.42 -8.47 12.75
N VAL A 168 6.49 -9.73 13.19
CA VAL A 168 6.86 -10.84 12.31
C VAL A 168 5.73 -11.09 11.31
N TRP A 169 6.03 -10.88 10.04
CA TRP A 169 5.17 -11.29 8.95
C TRP A 169 5.69 -12.60 8.35
N ASN A 170 4.83 -13.60 8.23
CA ASN A 170 5.18 -14.90 7.66
C ASN A 170 4.04 -15.34 6.73
N PRO A 171 4.32 -15.60 5.44
CA PRO A 171 3.28 -15.90 4.46
C PRO A 171 2.47 -17.17 4.78
N THR A 172 3.02 -18.10 5.55
CA THR A 172 2.34 -19.35 5.95
C THR A 172 1.41 -19.14 7.15
N THR A 173 1.72 -18.21 8.05
CA THR A 173 1.00 -18.06 9.33
C THR A 173 0.33 -16.71 9.52
N VAL A 174 0.55 -15.73 8.64
CA VAL A 174 -0.13 -14.45 8.65
C VAL A 174 -1.64 -14.68 8.61
N THR A 175 -2.38 -14.02 9.50
CA THR A 175 -3.84 -14.16 9.60
C THR A 175 -4.55 -13.04 8.87
N VAL A 176 -5.85 -13.24 8.58
CA VAL A 176 -6.76 -12.17 8.16
C VAL A 176 -6.67 -11.00 9.13
N GLY A 177 -6.65 -11.29 10.44
CA GLY A 177 -6.49 -10.30 11.51
C GLY A 177 -5.25 -9.44 11.40
N GLU A 178 -4.08 -10.03 11.16
CA GLU A 178 -2.86 -9.24 11.00
C GLU A 178 -2.94 -8.33 9.76
N HIS A 179 -3.52 -8.80 8.65
CA HIS A 179 -3.61 -7.99 7.44
C HIS A 179 -4.60 -6.82 7.61
N VAL A 180 -5.83 -7.07 8.09
CA VAL A 180 -6.81 -5.99 8.28
C VAL A 180 -6.37 -4.98 9.35
N VAL A 181 -5.69 -5.43 10.40
CA VAL A 181 -5.09 -4.54 11.40
C VAL A 181 -3.99 -3.69 10.78
N ALA A 182 -3.15 -4.26 9.92
CA ALA A 182 -2.08 -3.51 9.26
C ALA A 182 -2.65 -2.40 8.35
N GLU A 183 -3.63 -2.71 7.49
CA GLU A 183 -4.29 -1.71 6.63
C GLU A 183 -5.01 -0.64 7.46
N GLY A 184 -5.76 -1.07 8.49
CA GLY A 184 -6.48 -0.16 9.38
C GLY A 184 -5.54 0.79 10.13
N LEU A 185 -4.39 0.31 10.59
CA LEU A 185 -3.41 1.13 11.30
C LEU A 185 -2.73 2.11 10.37
N ALA A 186 -2.32 1.66 9.18
CA ALA A 186 -1.69 2.53 8.20
C ALA A 186 -2.63 3.67 7.77
N GLU A 187 -3.92 3.37 7.62
CA GLU A 187 -4.93 4.37 7.29
C GLU A 187 -5.24 5.32 8.46
N ALA A 188 -5.38 4.78 9.68
CA ALA A 188 -5.53 5.60 10.89
C ALA A 188 -4.30 6.50 11.11
N PHE A 189 -3.12 6.03 10.75
CA PHE A 189 -1.88 6.81 10.79
C PHE A 189 -1.86 7.94 9.76
N VAL A 190 -2.34 7.71 8.53
CA VAL A 190 -2.54 8.78 7.54
C VAL A 190 -3.50 9.85 8.08
N ARG A 191 -4.61 9.43 8.69
CA ARG A 191 -5.55 10.36 9.33
C ARG A 191 -4.91 11.14 10.47
N GLU A 192 -4.08 10.50 11.28
CA GLU A 192 -3.37 11.15 12.37
C GLU A 192 -2.34 12.17 11.86
N LEU A 193 -1.62 11.84 10.78
CA LEU A 193 -0.56 12.66 10.21
C LEU A 193 -1.11 13.90 9.50
N ALA A 194 -2.19 13.74 8.74
CA ALA A 194 -2.64 14.74 7.78
C ALA A 194 -4.15 15.02 7.81
N GLY A 195 -4.94 14.34 8.64
CA GLY A 195 -6.38 14.55 8.80
C GLY A 195 -7.27 13.63 7.97
N GLU A 196 -8.57 13.62 8.27
CA GLU A 196 -9.61 12.79 7.64
C GLU A 196 -9.70 12.92 6.11
N GLN A 197 -9.36 14.09 5.57
CA GLN A 197 -9.35 14.34 4.15
C GLN A 197 -8.13 13.73 3.43
N ALA A 198 -7.07 13.35 4.15
CA ALA A 198 -5.87 12.75 3.56
C ALA A 198 -6.04 11.24 3.26
N MET A 199 -6.99 10.62 3.95
CA MET A 199 -7.33 9.20 3.83
C MET A 199 -7.66 8.79 2.39
N GLY A 200 -7.32 7.54 2.07
CA GLY A 200 -7.62 6.91 0.80
C GLY A 200 -9.13 6.70 0.62
N PRO A 201 -9.63 6.67 -0.62
CA PRO A 201 -11.06 6.54 -0.89
C PRO A 201 -11.62 5.17 -0.44
N TRP A 202 -10.78 4.13 -0.41
CA TRP A 202 -11.13 2.76 -0.01
C TRP A 202 -11.60 2.65 1.44
N SER A 203 -11.07 3.47 2.35
CA SER A 203 -11.41 3.40 3.77
C SER A 203 -12.82 3.91 4.07
N LYS A 204 -13.40 4.66 3.13
CA LYS A 204 -14.77 5.20 3.18
C LYS A 204 -15.71 4.60 2.13
N ALA A 205 -15.24 3.62 1.36
CA ALA A 205 -16.01 3.03 0.27
C ALA A 205 -17.17 2.15 0.77
N LEU A 206 -17.02 1.53 1.95
CA LEU A 206 -18.09 0.80 2.62
C LEU A 206 -18.68 1.62 3.77
N ALA A 207 -20.00 1.63 3.89
CA ALA A 207 -20.70 2.25 5.01
C ALA A 207 -22.00 1.50 5.35
N GLY A 208 -22.57 1.80 6.53
CA GLY A 208 -23.85 1.25 6.97
C GLY A 208 -23.88 -0.27 6.99
N ALA A 209 -24.97 -0.87 6.51
CA ALA A 209 -25.22 -2.30 6.58
C ALA A 209 -24.18 -3.15 5.81
N GLU A 210 -23.60 -2.62 4.73
CA GLU A 210 -22.54 -3.32 3.99
C GLU A 210 -21.24 -3.41 4.80
N LEU A 211 -20.87 -2.32 5.48
CA LEU A 211 -19.74 -2.33 6.41
C LEU A 211 -20.01 -3.25 7.61
N ASP A 212 -21.22 -3.23 8.17
CA ASP A 212 -21.56 -4.11 9.28
C ASP A 212 -21.44 -5.59 8.88
N SER A 213 -21.96 -5.98 7.70
CA SER A 213 -21.85 -7.35 7.22
C SER A 213 -20.41 -7.76 6.89
N ALA A 214 -19.61 -6.86 6.31
CA ALA A 214 -18.20 -7.10 6.06
C ALA A 214 -17.41 -7.28 7.37
N TYR A 215 -17.66 -6.41 8.34
CA TYR A 215 -17.04 -6.45 9.67
C TYR A 215 -17.37 -7.77 10.40
N GLU A 216 -18.64 -8.19 10.40
CA GLU A 216 -19.06 -9.46 11.02
C GLU A 216 -18.34 -10.66 10.42
N ARG A 217 -18.23 -10.74 9.09
CA ARG A 217 -17.52 -11.85 8.42
C ARG A 217 -16.03 -11.81 8.68
N ILE A 218 -15.39 -10.66 8.53
CA ILE A 218 -13.94 -10.50 8.75
C ILE A 218 -13.57 -10.85 10.19
N THR A 219 -14.37 -10.41 11.18
CA THR A 219 -14.10 -10.71 12.59
C THR A 219 -14.39 -12.17 12.95
N ALA A 220 -15.32 -12.84 12.27
CA ALA A 220 -15.53 -14.28 12.42
C ALA A 220 -14.34 -15.11 11.89
N ASP A 221 -13.67 -14.62 10.84
CA ASP A 221 -12.56 -15.29 10.17
C ASP A 221 -11.18 -14.70 10.54
N ILE A 222 -11.09 -13.93 11.63
CA ILE A 222 -9.89 -13.15 11.99
C ILE A 222 -8.63 -14.01 12.16
N ASP A 223 -8.80 -15.27 12.56
CA ASP A 223 -7.72 -16.23 12.80
C ASP A 223 -7.42 -17.12 11.56
N VAL A 224 -8.13 -16.95 10.44
CA VAL A 224 -7.82 -17.66 9.19
C VAL A 224 -6.41 -17.28 8.74
N ALA A 225 -5.52 -18.27 8.67
CA ALA A 225 -4.11 -18.09 8.37
C ALA A 225 -3.75 -18.42 6.91
N GLY A 226 -2.64 -17.84 6.45
CA GLY A 226 -2.04 -18.09 5.15
C GLY A 226 -2.33 -16.97 4.15
N MET A 227 -1.26 -16.47 3.51
CA MET A 227 -1.30 -15.36 2.56
C MET A 227 -2.30 -15.57 1.42
N GLN A 228 -2.45 -16.82 0.97
CA GLN A 228 -3.38 -17.20 -0.10
C GLN A 228 -4.86 -16.92 0.21
N ASN A 229 -5.20 -16.69 1.47
CA ASN A 229 -6.57 -16.40 1.90
C ASN A 229 -6.85 -14.88 1.98
N LEU A 230 -5.81 -14.04 2.04
CA LEU A 230 -5.97 -12.66 2.51
C LEU A 230 -6.61 -11.72 1.48
N THR A 231 -6.28 -11.88 0.20
CA THR A 231 -6.70 -10.94 -0.85
C THR A 231 -8.22 -10.76 -0.89
N ALA A 232 -8.99 -11.85 -0.75
CA ALA A 232 -10.43 -11.80 -0.78
C ALA A 232 -11.02 -10.99 0.40
N TYR A 233 -10.48 -11.16 1.61
CA TYR A 233 -10.91 -10.39 2.79
C TYR A 233 -10.53 -8.91 2.70
N VAL A 234 -9.34 -8.60 2.17
CA VAL A 234 -8.81 -7.23 2.20
C VAL A 234 -9.21 -6.42 0.99
N LEU A 235 -8.95 -6.94 -0.21
CA LEU A 235 -9.17 -6.25 -1.49
C LEU A 235 -10.54 -6.55 -2.11
N GLY A 236 -11.25 -7.55 -1.60
CA GLY A 236 -12.57 -7.97 -2.10
C GLY A 236 -12.52 -9.04 -3.18
N ASP A 237 -13.68 -9.66 -3.40
CA ASP A 237 -13.86 -10.82 -4.29
C ASP A 237 -13.44 -10.52 -5.72
N ALA A 238 -13.75 -9.33 -6.21
CA ALA A 238 -13.50 -8.99 -7.59
C ALA A 238 -12.00 -8.80 -7.88
N THR A 239 -11.20 -8.45 -6.86
CA THR A 239 -9.73 -8.45 -6.96
C THR A 239 -9.17 -9.87 -6.79
N ALA A 240 -9.70 -10.65 -5.86
CA ALA A 240 -9.32 -12.04 -5.68
C ALA A 240 -9.51 -12.87 -6.97
N GLN A 241 -10.67 -12.73 -7.63
CA GLN A 241 -10.97 -13.38 -8.90
C GLN A 241 -9.99 -12.98 -10.01
N ARG A 242 -9.62 -11.69 -10.09
CA ARG A 242 -8.60 -11.22 -11.04
C ARG A 242 -7.26 -11.92 -10.84
N MET A 243 -6.90 -12.20 -9.58
CA MET A 243 -5.66 -12.88 -9.19
C MET A 243 -5.79 -14.41 -9.21
N GLY A 244 -6.91 -14.97 -9.69
CA GLY A 244 -7.14 -16.41 -9.73
C GLY A 244 -7.42 -17.05 -8.36
N GLN A 245 -7.76 -16.25 -7.35
CA GLN A 245 -8.10 -16.69 -6.01
C GLN A 245 -9.62 -16.87 -5.84
N GLN A 246 -10.01 -17.62 -4.80
CA GLN A 246 -11.42 -17.88 -4.51
C GLN A 246 -12.08 -16.69 -3.80
N PRO A 247 -13.29 -16.28 -4.21
CA PRO A 247 -14.08 -15.28 -3.50
C PRO A 247 -14.59 -15.80 -2.15
N VAL A 248 -14.80 -14.89 -1.19
CA VAL A 248 -15.34 -15.19 0.15
C VAL A 248 -16.58 -14.36 0.50
N GLY A 249 -17.16 -13.66 -0.48
CA GLY A 249 -18.36 -12.84 -0.33
C GLY A 249 -18.06 -11.42 0.14
N MET A 250 -16.87 -10.90 -0.17
CA MET A 250 -16.41 -9.58 0.27
C MET A 250 -16.54 -8.54 -0.84
N PRO A 251 -17.10 -7.34 -0.55
CA PRO A 251 -17.04 -6.21 -1.47
C PRO A 251 -15.60 -5.66 -1.60
N ASP A 252 -15.38 -4.81 -2.60
CA ASP A 252 -14.08 -4.19 -2.84
C ASP A 252 -13.60 -3.41 -1.59
N PHE A 253 -12.35 -3.64 -1.21
CA PHE A 253 -11.69 -2.97 -0.08
C PHE A 253 -12.32 -3.17 1.31
N ALA A 254 -13.08 -4.26 1.51
CA ALA A 254 -13.75 -4.56 2.78
C ALA A 254 -12.81 -4.53 4.00
N GLY A 255 -11.59 -5.06 3.85
CA GLY A 255 -10.61 -5.11 4.93
C GLY A 255 -10.09 -3.74 5.38
N TYR A 256 -10.07 -2.73 4.49
CA TYR A 256 -9.67 -1.38 4.87
C TYR A 256 -10.67 -0.75 5.84
N ALA A 257 -11.96 -0.79 5.48
CA ALA A 257 -13.01 -0.20 6.30
C ALA A 257 -13.21 -0.99 7.62
N ALA A 258 -13.19 -2.32 7.56
CA ALA A 258 -13.28 -3.16 8.76
C ALA A 258 -12.04 -2.98 9.66
N GLY A 259 -10.84 -2.98 9.06
CA GLY A 259 -9.57 -2.75 9.76
C GLY A 259 -9.53 -1.39 10.46
N LEU A 260 -9.97 -0.33 9.78
CA LEU A 260 -10.08 1.00 10.39
C LEU A 260 -11.04 1.01 11.59
N ARG A 261 -12.19 0.33 11.49
CA ARG A 261 -13.14 0.20 12.62
C ARG A 261 -12.52 -0.56 13.81
N ILE A 262 -11.76 -1.62 13.56
CA ILE A 262 -11.02 -2.36 14.60
C ILE A 262 -10.00 -1.42 15.27
N VAL A 263 -9.20 -0.72 14.47
CA VAL A 263 -8.16 0.15 14.98
C VAL A 263 -8.75 1.33 15.76
N ASP A 264 -9.84 1.93 15.29
CA ASP A 264 -10.51 3.02 16.00
C ASP A 264 -10.99 2.59 17.39
N ALA A 265 -11.51 1.36 17.52
CA ALA A 265 -11.86 0.78 18.80
C ALA A 265 -10.62 0.56 19.69
N HIS A 266 -9.51 0.06 19.14
CA HIS A 266 -8.24 -0.08 19.86
C HIS A 266 -7.70 1.27 20.36
N LEU A 267 -7.67 2.29 19.51
CA LEU A 267 -7.16 3.61 19.88
C LEU A 267 -8.04 4.25 20.96
N ALA A 268 -9.36 4.11 20.86
CA ALA A 268 -10.30 4.58 21.88
C ALA A 268 -10.14 3.86 23.23
N ALA A 269 -9.93 2.54 23.21
CA ALA A 269 -9.80 1.74 24.42
C ALA A 269 -8.44 1.90 25.11
N SER A 270 -7.36 1.99 24.32
CA SER A 270 -5.99 2.08 24.82
C SER A 270 -5.51 3.51 25.11
N GLY A 271 -6.12 4.52 24.47
CA GLY A 271 -5.65 5.90 24.48
C GLY A 271 -4.35 6.13 23.69
N LEU A 272 -3.87 5.11 22.96
CA LEU A 272 -2.69 5.22 22.11
C LEU A 272 -3.02 5.91 20.78
N THR A 273 -1.99 6.47 20.17
CA THR A 273 -2.04 6.95 18.78
C THR A 273 -1.73 5.81 17.80
N ALA A 274 -2.05 5.98 16.51
CA ALA A 274 -1.72 4.99 15.48
C ALA A 274 -0.19 4.85 15.36
N ALA A 275 0.55 5.97 15.43
CA ALA A 275 2.02 5.95 15.45
C ALA A 275 2.61 5.20 16.66
N GLN A 276 1.98 5.28 17.83
CA GLN A 276 2.40 4.49 19.01
C GLN A 276 2.04 3.00 18.88
N SER A 277 1.04 2.68 18.06
CA SER A 277 0.54 1.33 17.88
C SER A 277 1.26 0.55 16.78
N THR A 278 2.17 1.19 16.02
CA THR A 278 2.85 0.62 14.85
C THR A 278 3.52 -0.73 15.15
N SER A 279 4.17 -0.88 16.31
CA SER A 279 4.90 -2.10 16.69
C SER A 279 4.08 -3.11 17.50
N LEU A 280 2.80 -2.81 17.80
CA LEU A 280 1.95 -3.73 18.56
C LEU A 280 1.54 -4.93 17.71
N SER A 281 1.46 -6.09 18.35
CA SER A 281 0.93 -7.30 17.71
C SER A 281 -0.54 -7.12 17.31
N ALA A 282 -1.00 -7.77 16.24
CA ALA A 282 -2.42 -7.77 15.92
C ALA A 282 -3.27 -8.31 17.07
N ARG A 283 -2.81 -9.33 17.80
CA ARG A 283 -3.51 -9.88 18.97
C ARG A 283 -3.82 -8.78 20.00
N GLU A 284 -2.84 -7.95 20.34
CA GLU A 284 -3.04 -6.88 21.32
C GLU A 284 -4.06 -5.85 20.83
N ILE A 285 -3.97 -5.45 19.55
CA ILE A 285 -4.91 -4.50 18.94
C ILE A 285 -6.33 -5.08 18.90
N LEU A 286 -6.48 -6.34 18.50
CA LEU A 286 -7.76 -7.04 18.46
C LEU A 286 -8.38 -7.16 19.85
N VAL A 287 -7.59 -7.52 20.86
CA VAL A 287 -8.07 -7.61 22.26
C VAL A 287 -8.54 -6.25 22.77
N ASN A 288 -7.78 -5.18 22.51
CA ASN A 288 -8.19 -3.82 22.90
C ASN A 288 -9.46 -3.37 22.17
N ALA A 289 -9.61 -3.77 20.91
CA ALA A 289 -10.80 -3.50 20.10
C ALA A 289 -12.02 -4.36 20.50
N GLY A 290 -11.86 -5.34 21.39
CA GLY A 290 -12.92 -6.26 21.78
C GLY A 290 -13.25 -7.32 20.73
N VAL A 291 -12.34 -7.59 19.80
CA VAL A 291 -12.47 -8.66 18.80
C VAL A 291 -11.85 -9.94 19.35
N PRO A 292 -12.62 -11.02 19.55
CA PRO A 292 -12.08 -12.29 20.00
C PRO A 292 -11.07 -12.86 18.99
N THR A 293 -9.94 -13.36 19.48
CA THR A 293 -8.91 -14.01 18.66
C THR A 293 -8.25 -15.13 19.47
N SER A 294 -7.90 -16.21 18.78
CA SER A 294 -7.18 -17.36 19.32
C SER A 294 -5.69 -17.38 18.93
N ALA A 295 -5.30 -16.52 17.97
CA ALA A 295 -3.92 -16.34 17.50
C ALA A 295 -2.99 -15.75 18.57
#